data_AF-A0A820BPL6-F1
#
_entry.id   AF-A0A820BPL6-F1
#
_cell.length_a   1.000
_cell.length_b   1.000
_cell.length_c   1.000
_cell.angle_alpha   90.00
_cell.angle_beta   90.00
_cell.angle_gamma   90.00
#
_symmetry.space_group_name_H-M   'P 1'
#
loop_
_entity.id
_entity.type
_entity.pdbx_description
1 polymer ?
#
loop_
_entity_poly.entity_id
_entity_poly.type
_entity_poly.pdbx_seq_one_letter_code
_entity_poly.pdbx_strand_id
1 'polypeptide(L)'
;MRQYLYYQLFFIVLVWIPAIHSLDLMSDTWTATDGLGRSLPKEAKLPRQDRFVGVFYFLWLGLETSDGPFDISKVITANPDAMQQPNNTAWGPLYHYHHWGEPYFGYYRSTDQWVIRRHARMLANAGVDVIFFDVTNTAVYLESFQALCQAFSDVRAQGGTTPQVAFLTPFGAPLQ
;
A
#
# COMPACT_ATOMS: atom_id res chain seq x y z
N MET A 1 -18.52 16.48 72.17
CA MET A 1 -18.86 16.40 70.75
C MET A 1 -17.86 15.48 70.06
N ARG A 2 -18.26 14.28 69.62
CA ARG A 2 -17.41 13.33 68.87
C ARG A 2 -17.76 13.46 67.39
N GLN A 3 -16.79 13.84 66.56
CA GLN A 3 -16.94 13.98 65.13
C GLN A 3 -16.39 12.70 64.48
N TYR A 4 -17.26 11.91 63.85
CA TYR A 4 -16.88 10.71 63.10
C TYR A 4 -16.54 11.10 61.66
N LEU A 5 -15.30 10.85 61.26
CA LEU A 5 -14.81 11.08 59.90
C LEU A 5 -15.07 9.81 59.08
N TYR A 6 -16.02 9.86 58.14
CA TYR A 6 -16.28 8.77 57.20
C TYR A 6 -15.29 8.85 56.03
N TYR A 7 -14.37 7.89 55.92
CA TYR A 7 -13.57 7.68 54.71
C TYR A 7 -14.37 6.85 53.71
N GLN A 8 -14.76 7.44 52.58
CA GLN A 8 -15.28 6.68 51.45
C GLN A 8 -14.12 6.05 50.68
N LEU A 9 -14.02 4.71 50.70
CA LEU A 9 -13.17 3.96 49.77
C LEU A 9 -13.85 3.92 48.40
N PHE A 10 -13.26 4.56 47.40
CA PHE A 10 -13.58 4.34 45.99
C PHE A 10 -12.85 3.09 45.50
N PHE A 11 -13.59 2.01 45.23
CA PHE A 11 -13.07 0.87 44.48
C PHE A 11 -13.19 1.17 42.98
N ILE A 12 -12.06 1.43 42.32
CA ILE A 12 -11.99 1.48 40.86
C ILE A 12 -11.90 0.03 40.37
N VAL A 13 -13.00 -0.49 39.81
CA VAL A 13 -12.99 -1.77 39.10
C VAL A 13 -12.42 -1.52 37.70
N LEU A 14 -11.16 -1.86 37.50
CA LEU A 14 -10.55 -1.93 36.17
C LEU A 14 -11.15 -3.14 35.43
N VAL A 15 -12.12 -2.88 34.55
CA VAL A 15 -12.62 -3.89 33.63
C VAL A 15 -11.55 -4.10 32.57
N TRP A 16 -10.93 -5.29 32.56
CA TRP A 16 -10.06 -5.73 31.47
C TRP A 16 -10.93 -5.92 30.23
N ILE A 17 -10.93 -4.93 29.34
CA ILE A 17 -11.50 -5.08 28.00
C ILE A 17 -10.48 -5.95 27.25
N PRO A 18 -10.80 -7.21 26.89
CA PRO A 18 -9.89 -8.00 26.07
C PRO A 18 -9.66 -7.24 24.77
N ALA A 19 -8.40 -7.19 24.33
CA ALA A 19 -8.06 -6.65 23.03
C ALA A 19 -9.01 -7.25 21.99
N ILE A 20 -9.64 -6.39 21.19
CA ILE A 20 -10.44 -6.81 20.04
C ILE A 20 -9.48 -7.65 19.19
N HIS A 21 -9.65 -8.97 19.18
CA HIS A 21 -8.95 -9.82 18.24
C HIS A 21 -9.40 -9.35 16.85
N SER A 22 -8.45 -8.88 16.04
CA SER A 22 -8.73 -8.62 14.63
C SER A 22 -9.32 -9.89 14.04
N LEU A 23 -10.45 -9.77 13.35
CA LEU A 23 -11.05 -10.90 12.65
C LEU A 23 -10.00 -11.50 11.71
N ASP A 24 -9.65 -12.77 11.91
CA ASP A 24 -8.76 -13.46 11.00
C ASP A 24 -9.51 -13.81 9.71
N LEU A 25 -9.02 -13.30 8.59
CA LEU A 25 -9.59 -13.50 7.26
C LEU A 25 -9.12 -14.80 6.60
N MET A 26 -8.19 -15.53 7.24
CA MET A 26 -7.60 -16.76 6.71
C MET A 26 -7.06 -16.56 5.29
N SER A 27 -6.43 -15.41 5.01
CA SER A 27 -5.97 -15.06 3.66
C SER A 27 -4.84 -15.97 3.16
N ASP A 28 -4.14 -16.61 4.08
CA ASP A 28 -3.16 -17.68 3.85
C ASP A 28 -3.79 -18.98 3.31
N THR A 29 -5.11 -19.13 3.40
CA THR A 29 -5.85 -20.26 2.81
C THR A 29 -6.35 -19.99 1.39
N TRP A 30 -6.21 -18.75 0.89
CA TRP A 30 -6.74 -18.38 -0.41
C TRP A 30 -5.92 -19.02 -1.53
N THR A 31 -6.60 -19.48 -2.58
CA THR A 31 -5.96 -20.00 -3.78
C THR A 31 -6.00 -18.95 -4.89
N ALA A 32 -4.96 -18.89 -5.70
CA ALA A 32 -4.89 -18.01 -6.86
C ALA A 32 -4.15 -18.69 -8.01
N THR A 33 -4.55 -18.37 -9.23
CA THR A 33 -3.84 -18.72 -10.47
C THR A 33 -3.61 -17.45 -11.25
N ASP A 34 -2.37 -17.19 -11.65
CA ASP A 34 -2.04 -15.99 -12.41
C ASP A 34 -2.33 -16.14 -13.92
N GLY A 35 -2.12 -15.06 -14.67
CA GLY A 35 -2.37 -15.03 -16.12
C GLY A 35 -1.47 -15.97 -16.95
N LEU A 36 -0.42 -16.55 -16.35
CA LEU A 36 0.44 -17.55 -16.99
C LEU A 36 0.04 -18.99 -16.60
N GLY A 37 -1.04 -19.16 -15.82
CA GLY A 37 -1.51 -20.47 -15.36
C GLY A 37 -0.74 -21.03 -14.15
N ARG A 38 0.10 -20.23 -13.49
CA ARG A 38 0.81 -20.66 -12.27
C ARG A 38 -0.13 -20.54 -11.08
N SER A 39 -0.25 -21.59 -10.28
CA SER A 39 -1.14 -21.64 -9.12
C SER A 39 -0.36 -21.59 -7.81
N LEU A 40 -0.94 -20.93 -6.81
CA LEU A 40 -0.45 -21.01 -5.43
C LEU A 40 -0.54 -22.45 -4.91
N PRO A 41 0.39 -22.88 -4.04
CA PRO A 41 0.30 -24.18 -3.38
C PRO A 41 -0.96 -24.24 -2.50
N LYS A 42 -1.63 -25.40 -2.47
CA LYS A 42 -2.81 -25.63 -1.62
C LYS A 42 -2.49 -25.62 -0.12
N GLU A 43 -1.25 -25.95 0.21
CA GLU A 43 -0.73 -25.94 1.57
C GLU A 43 0.56 -25.13 1.58
N ALA A 44 0.50 -23.90 2.09
CA ALA A 44 1.68 -23.08 2.28
C ALA A 44 2.37 -23.45 3.62
N LYS A 45 3.70 -23.39 3.64
CA LYS A 45 4.42 -23.42 4.91
C LYS A 45 4.13 -22.15 5.69
N LEU A 46 4.04 -22.26 7.01
CA LEU A 46 3.91 -21.09 7.88
C LEU A 46 5.03 -20.07 7.60
N PRO A 47 4.74 -18.76 7.71
CA PRO A 47 5.76 -17.73 7.60
C PRO A 47 6.92 -17.98 8.56
N ARG A 48 8.13 -17.76 8.06
CA ARG A 48 9.35 -17.85 8.86
C ARG A 48 9.42 -16.67 9.82
N GLN A 49 9.43 -16.94 11.12
CA GLN A 49 9.49 -15.92 12.17
C GLN A 49 10.82 -15.12 12.18
N ASP A 50 11.86 -15.63 11.50
CA ASP A 50 13.19 -15.01 11.39
C ASP A 50 13.40 -14.27 10.05
N ARG A 51 12.31 -13.86 9.39
CA ARG A 51 12.34 -13.20 8.07
C ARG A 51 11.31 -12.08 8.02
N PHE A 52 11.62 -11.06 7.22
CA PHE A 52 10.72 -9.95 6.90
C PHE A 52 10.55 -9.84 5.39
N VAL A 53 9.37 -9.43 4.95
CA VAL A 53 9.03 -9.14 3.55
C VAL A 53 8.88 -7.64 3.37
N GLY A 54 9.73 -7.07 2.53
CA GLY A 54 9.70 -5.67 2.14
C GLY A 54 9.34 -5.50 0.67
N VAL A 55 8.59 -4.45 0.33
CA VAL A 55 8.26 -4.10 -1.06
C VAL A 55 8.44 -2.61 -1.32
N PHE A 56 8.82 -2.24 -2.55
CA PHE A 56 8.78 -0.85 -2.99
C PHE A 56 7.35 -0.43 -3.28
N TYR A 57 6.99 0.78 -2.81
CA TYR A 57 5.67 1.37 -3.02
C TYR A 57 5.83 2.78 -3.59
N PHE A 58 5.17 3.06 -4.71
CA PHE A 58 5.30 4.31 -5.43
C PHE A 58 4.15 5.29 -5.12
N LEU A 59 4.49 6.56 -4.89
CA LEU A 59 3.58 7.61 -4.41
C LEU A 59 3.18 8.62 -5.50
N TRP A 60 3.53 8.36 -6.76
CA TRP A 60 3.46 9.35 -7.83
C TRP A 60 2.43 9.05 -8.92
N LEU A 61 1.56 8.06 -8.73
CA LEU A 61 0.54 7.70 -9.71
C LEU A 61 -0.57 8.75 -9.77
N GLY A 62 -1.04 9.03 -10.99
CA GLY A 62 -2.13 9.97 -11.23
C GLY A 62 -1.78 11.43 -10.95
N LEU A 63 -0.48 11.75 -10.84
CA LEU A 63 0.06 13.12 -10.90
C LEU A 63 0.20 13.62 -12.36
N GLU A 64 -0.25 12.82 -13.33
CA GLU A 64 -0.03 13.04 -14.76
C GLU A 64 -0.94 14.13 -15.35
N THR A 65 -0.53 14.65 -16.50
CA THR A 65 -1.22 15.69 -17.28
C THR A 65 -2.56 15.20 -17.82
N SER A 66 -3.42 16.13 -18.27
CA SER A 66 -4.78 15.88 -18.81
C SER A 66 -4.86 14.91 -19.99
N ASP A 67 -3.72 14.57 -20.58
CA ASP A 67 -3.65 13.91 -21.89
C ASP A 67 -3.40 12.39 -21.78
N GLY A 68 -3.17 11.88 -20.56
CA GLY A 68 -3.08 10.46 -20.24
C GLY A 68 -4.43 9.85 -19.82
N PRO A 69 -4.48 8.57 -19.44
CA PRO A 69 -3.36 7.67 -19.19
C PRO A 69 -2.85 6.97 -20.47
N PHE A 70 -1.52 6.86 -20.62
CA PHE A 70 -0.90 6.08 -21.70
C PHE A 70 -0.68 4.63 -21.25
N ASP A 71 -1.30 3.68 -21.94
CA ASP A 71 -1.26 2.27 -21.61
C ASP A 71 -0.58 1.46 -22.72
N ILE A 72 0.61 0.92 -22.40
CA ILE A 72 1.46 0.18 -23.33
C ILE A 72 0.73 -1.05 -23.89
N SER A 73 0.00 -1.79 -23.05
CA SER A 73 -0.74 -2.99 -23.49
C SER A 73 -1.81 -2.65 -24.53
N LYS A 74 -2.52 -1.53 -24.35
CA LYS A 74 -3.52 -1.02 -25.31
C LYS A 74 -2.85 -0.53 -26.60
N VAL A 75 -1.73 0.17 -26.50
CA VAL A 75 -0.97 0.65 -27.66
C VAL A 75 -0.50 -0.50 -28.54
N ILE A 76 0.15 -1.53 -27.96
CA ILE A 76 0.68 -2.67 -28.72
C ILE A 76 -0.44 -3.52 -29.30
N THR A 77 -1.57 -3.67 -28.59
CA THR A 77 -2.74 -4.39 -29.09
C THR A 77 -3.36 -3.70 -30.31
N ALA A 78 -3.46 -2.36 -30.27
CA ALA A 78 -4.01 -1.59 -31.39
C ALA A 78 -3.01 -1.37 -32.54
N ASN A 79 -1.70 -1.42 -32.24
CA ASN A 79 -0.62 -1.16 -33.19
C ASN A 79 0.46 -2.26 -33.06
N PRO A 80 0.29 -3.42 -33.71
CA PRO A 80 1.19 -4.56 -33.56
C PRO A 80 2.65 -4.26 -33.91
N ASP A 81 2.88 -3.32 -34.83
CA ASP A 81 4.23 -2.90 -35.27
C ASP A 81 4.81 -1.71 -34.46
N ALA A 82 4.13 -1.25 -33.40
CA ALA A 82 4.55 -0.06 -32.65
C ALA A 82 5.93 -0.22 -32.01
N MET A 83 6.29 -1.45 -31.62
CA MET A 83 7.60 -1.76 -31.03
C MET A 83 8.76 -1.56 -32.00
N GLN A 84 8.52 -1.66 -33.31
CA GLN A 84 9.48 -1.40 -34.38
C GLN A 84 9.45 0.07 -34.84
N GLN A 85 8.52 0.87 -34.31
CA GLN A 85 8.26 2.25 -34.72
C GLN A 85 8.37 3.19 -33.50
N PRO A 86 9.58 3.54 -33.06
CA PRO A 86 9.77 4.35 -31.85
C PRO A 86 9.13 5.74 -31.94
N ASN A 87 8.91 6.25 -33.16
CA ASN A 87 8.28 7.54 -33.41
C ASN A 87 6.76 7.43 -33.68
N ASN A 88 6.13 6.28 -33.44
CA ASN A 88 4.69 6.11 -33.59
C ASN A 88 3.95 7.01 -32.59
N THR A 89 3.05 7.86 -33.09
CA THR A 89 2.30 8.82 -32.27
C THR A 89 1.39 8.15 -31.24
N ALA A 90 1.06 6.86 -31.42
CA ALA A 90 0.29 6.07 -30.46
C ALA A 90 1.00 5.91 -29.10
N TRP A 91 2.33 6.05 -29.06
CA TRP A 91 3.08 6.06 -27.79
C TRP A 91 2.77 7.28 -26.92
N GLY A 92 2.16 8.33 -27.48
CA GLY A 92 1.99 9.59 -26.79
C GLY A 92 3.29 10.41 -26.74
N PRO A 93 3.25 11.55 -26.05
CA PRO A 93 4.38 12.47 -25.95
C PRO A 93 5.56 11.89 -25.18
N LEU A 94 6.77 12.24 -25.61
CA LEU A 94 8.01 11.89 -24.92
C LEU A 94 8.05 12.55 -23.53
N TYR A 95 8.63 11.85 -22.54
CA TYR A 95 8.74 12.28 -21.14
C TYR A 95 7.43 12.30 -20.35
N HIS A 96 6.36 11.69 -20.87
CA HIS A 96 5.19 11.37 -20.08
C HIS A 96 5.31 9.99 -19.45
N TYR A 97 4.52 9.74 -18.42
CA TYR A 97 4.48 8.46 -17.74
C TYR A 97 3.58 7.47 -18.50
N HIS A 98 3.89 6.19 -18.34
CA HIS A 98 3.19 5.11 -19.01
C HIS A 98 2.85 4.00 -18.02
N HIS A 99 1.67 3.43 -18.20
CA HIS A 99 1.29 2.18 -17.57
C HIS A 99 1.65 1.01 -18.48
N TRP A 100 2.25 -0.04 -17.92
CA TRP A 100 2.46 -1.28 -18.68
C TRP A 100 1.14 -1.89 -19.15
N GLY A 101 0.12 -1.85 -18.28
CA GLY A 101 -1.25 -2.24 -18.55
C GLY A 101 -2.18 -1.64 -17.49
N GLU A 102 -3.48 -1.80 -17.69
CA GLU A 102 -4.48 -1.20 -16.80
C GLU A 102 -4.37 -1.79 -15.38
N PRO A 103 -4.15 -0.95 -14.35
CA PRO A 103 -4.09 -1.44 -12.97
C PRO A 103 -5.44 -2.00 -12.52
N TYR A 104 -5.43 -2.92 -11.54
CA TYR A 104 -6.65 -3.55 -11.03
C TYR A 104 -7.70 -2.55 -10.50
N PHE A 105 -7.26 -1.44 -9.92
CA PHE A 105 -8.13 -0.35 -9.45
C PHE A 105 -8.28 0.79 -10.48
N GLY A 106 -8.02 0.51 -11.75
CA GLY A 106 -7.95 1.51 -12.82
C GLY A 106 -6.77 2.46 -12.65
N TYR A 107 -6.77 3.55 -13.43
CA TYR A 107 -5.72 4.58 -13.39
C TYR A 107 -5.92 5.54 -12.20
N TYR A 108 -5.74 5.01 -10.99
CA TYR A 108 -5.98 5.73 -9.74
C TYR A 108 -4.92 6.79 -9.43
N ARG A 109 -5.30 7.74 -8.58
CA ARG A 109 -4.37 8.71 -7.99
C ARG A 109 -3.76 8.16 -6.71
N SER A 110 -2.48 8.42 -6.47
CA SER A 110 -1.80 8.03 -5.23
C SER A 110 -2.36 8.66 -3.96
N THR A 111 -3.27 9.65 -4.07
CA THR A 111 -4.00 10.27 -2.97
C THR A 111 -5.37 9.61 -2.71
N ASP A 112 -5.82 8.66 -3.54
CA ASP A 112 -7.12 8.02 -3.41
C ASP A 112 -7.21 7.17 -2.13
N GLN A 113 -7.96 7.69 -1.18
CA GLN A 113 -8.20 7.11 0.14
C GLN A 113 -8.88 5.73 0.09
N TRP A 114 -9.71 5.46 -0.91
CA TRP A 114 -10.34 4.15 -1.06
C TRP A 114 -9.33 3.12 -1.55
N VAL A 115 -8.51 3.48 -2.54
CA VAL A 115 -7.47 2.61 -3.09
C VAL A 115 -6.40 2.31 -2.06
N ILE A 116 -5.90 3.31 -1.33
CA ILE A 116 -4.86 3.11 -0.32
C ILE A 116 -5.33 2.12 0.77
N ARG A 117 -6.58 2.24 1.23
CA ARG A 117 -7.13 1.29 2.23
C ARG A 117 -7.23 -0.13 1.69
N ARG A 118 -7.45 -0.31 0.38
CA ARG A 118 -7.41 -1.64 -0.26
C ARG A 118 -5.98 -2.16 -0.39
N HIS A 119 -5.02 -1.33 -0.78
CA HIS A 119 -3.60 -1.71 -0.77
C HIS A 119 -3.15 -2.13 0.62
N ALA A 120 -3.51 -1.40 1.67
CA ALA A 120 -3.18 -1.76 3.05
C ALA A 120 -3.61 -3.20 3.38
N ARG A 121 -4.85 -3.56 3.03
CA ARG A 121 -5.41 -4.90 3.23
C ARG A 121 -4.72 -5.94 2.35
N MET A 122 -4.50 -5.64 1.07
CA MET A 122 -3.85 -6.56 0.12
C MET A 122 -2.41 -6.88 0.56
N LEU A 123 -1.66 -5.86 0.97
CA LEU A 123 -0.28 -6.00 1.42
C LEU A 123 -0.21 -6.75 2.76
N ALA A 124 -1.07 -6.42 3.72
CA ALA A 124 -1.14 -7.14 4.98
C ALA A 124 -1.52 -8.62 4.77
N ASN A 125 -2.52 -8.90 3.94
CA ASN A 125 -2.94 -10.27 3.61
C ASN A 125 -1.86 -11.06 2.86
N ALA A 126 -1.00 -10.37 2.10
CA ALA A 126 0.17 -10.95 1.45
C ALA A 126 1.37 -11.15 2.39
N GLY A 127 1.26 -10.78 3.67
CA GLY A 127 2.33 -10.89 4.65
C GLY A 127 3.46 -9.88 4.46
N VAL A 128 3.17 -8.71 3.87
CA VAL A 128 4.15 -7.63 3.73
C VAL A 128 4.30 -6.88 5.06
N ASP A 129 5.51 -6.88 5.59
CA ASP A 129 5.83 -6.25 6.88
C ASP A 129 6.11 -4.75 6.73
N VAL A 130 6.75 -4.36 5.62
CA VAL A 130 7.21 -2.99 5.40
C VAL A 130 7.11 -2.59 3.93
N ILE A 131 6.65 -1.36 3.70
CA ILE A 131 6.73 -0.70 2.39
C ILE A 131 7.84 0.35 2.39
N PHE A 132 8.61 0.40 1.31
CA PHE A 132 9.67 1.37 1.09
C PHE A 132 9.24 2.40 0.06
N PHE A 133 9.27 3.68 0.43
CA PHE A 133 9.17 4.77 -0.52
C PHE A 133 10.54 5.07 -1.11
N ASP A 134 10.67 4.91 -2.42
CA ASP A 134 11.84 5.36 -3.16
C ASP A 134 11.75 6.88 -3.34
N VAL A 135 12.60 7.60 -2.61
CA VAL A 135 12.77 9.05 -2.70
C VAL A 135 14.21 9.40 -3.08
N THR A 136 14.89 8.50 -3.79
CA THR A 136 16.27 8.72 -4.26
C THR A 136 16.38 9.90 -5.23
N ASN A 137 15.27 10.29 -5.86
CA ASN A 137 15.12 11.47 -6.71
C ASN A 137 14.83 12.77 -5.93
N THR A 138 14.97 12.76 -4.60
CA THR A 138 14.69 13.86 -3.64
C THR A 138 13.23 14.33 -3.57
N ALA A 139 12.31 13.77 -4.34
CA ALA A 139 10.89 14.09 -4.28
C ALA A 139 10.17 13.22 -3.23
N VAL A 140 9.53 13.86 -2.25
CA VAL A 140 8.86 13.15 -1.15
C VAL A 140 7.40 12.81 -1.46
N TYR A 141 6.78 13.46 -2.46
CA TYR A 141 5.35 13.31 -2.80
C TYR A 141 4.45 13.50 -1.57
N LEU A 142 4.60 14.66 -0.91
CA LEU A 142 4.04 14.92 0.42
C LEU A 142 2.53 14.66 0.51
N GLU A 143 1.74 15.08 -0.47
CA GLU A 143 0.29 14.87 -0.48
C GLU A 143 -0.09 13.38 -0.48
N SER A 144 0.53 12.59 -1.36
CA SER A 144 0.35 11.14 -1.42
C SER A 144 0.82 10.45 -0.14
N PHE A 145 1.96 10.88 0.42
CA PHE A 145 2.48 10.36 1.68
C PHE A 145 1.50 10.63 2.84
N GLN A 146 0.99 11.85 2.96
CA GLN A 146 0.01 12.23 3.99
C GLN A 146 -1.30 11.45 3.82
N ALA A 147 -1.79 11.31 2.59
CA ALA A 147 -2.95 10.49 2.29
C ALA A 147 -2.74 9.05 2.74
N LEU A 148 -1.56 8.49 2.52
CA LEU A 148 -1.21 7.14 2.95
C LEU A 148 -1.17 7.01 4.47
N CYS A 149 -0.50 7.93 5.16
CA CYS A 149 -0.46 7.94 6.63
C CYS A 149 -1.85 8.04 7.25
N GLN A 150 -2.73 8.88 6.69
CA GLN A 150 -4.11 9.00 7.15
C GLN A 150 -4.86 7.68 6.96
N ALA A 151 -4.84 7.12 5.75
CA ALA A 151 -5.54 5.86 5.44
C ALA A 151 -5.05 4.71 6.33
N PHE A 152 -3.74 4.59 6.53
CA PHE A 152 -3.15 3.54 7.36
C PHE A 152 -3.51 3.71 8.83
N SER A 153 -3.54 4.96 9.33
CA SER A 153 -3.96 5.25 10.70
C SER A 153 -5.43 4.92 10.91
N ASP A 154 -6.30 5.24 9.96
CA ASP A 154 -7.73 4.88 10.02
C ASP A 154 -7.93 3.36 10.03
N VAL A 155 -7.18 2.63 9.19
CA VAL A 155 -7.26 1.16 9.15
C VAL A 155 -6.87 0.57 10.50
N ARG A 156 -5.76 1.04 11.10
CA ARG A 156 -5.33 0.58 12.43
C ARG A 156 -6.30 0.95 13.54
N ALA A 157 -6.86 2.16 13.51
CA ALA A 157 -7.86 2.60 14.48
C ALA A 157 -9.14 1.74 14.45
N GLN A 158 -9.45 1.15 13.30
CA GLN A 158 -10.58 0.22 13.11
C GLN A 158 -10.21 -1.25 13.36
N GLY A 159 -9.02 -1.52 13.92
CA GLY A 159 -8.56 -2.87 14.24
C GLY A 159 -7.97 -3.65 13.06
N GLY A 160 -7.71 -3.00 11.93
CA GLY A 160 -7.04 -3.59 10.78
C GLY A 160 -5.51 -3.51 10.87
N THR A 161 -4.83 -4.32 10.06
CA THR A 161 -3.36 -4.35 9.97
C THR A 161 -2.89 -3.60 8.72
N THR A 162 -1.73 -2.97 8.82
CA THR A 162 -1.04 -2.31 7.70
C THR A 162 0.46 -2.64 7.78
N PRO A 163 1.19 -2.65 6.66
CA PRO A 163 2.64 -2.63 6.70
C PRO A 163 3.18 -1.40 7.45
N GLN A 164 4.39 -1.52 7.98
CA GLN A 164 5.20 -0.39 8.42
C GLN A 164 5.71 0.40 7.22
N VAL A 165 6.19 1.62 7.46
CA VAL A 165 6.68 2.52 6.42
C VAL A 165 8.17 2.78 6.63
N ALA A 166 8.94 2.69 5.55
CA ALA A 166 10.34 3.05 5.48
C ALA A 166 10.64 3.87 4.21
N PHE A 167 11.79 4.53 4.18
CA PHE A 167 12.25 5.33 3.05
C PHE A 167 13.58 4.82 2.54
N LEU A 168 13.68 4.65 1.22
CA LEU A 168 14.97 4.58 0.53
C LEU A 168 15.35 6.01 0.12
N THR A 169 16.35 6.56 0.79
CA THR A 169 16.79 7.95 0.62
C THR A 169 17.94 8.06 -0.38
N PRO A 170 18.23 9.26 -0.91
CA PRO A 170 19.32 9.47 -1.85
C PRO A 170 20.65 8.92 -1.33
N PHE A 171 21.40 8.29 -2.22
CA PHE A 171 22.74 7.79 -1.90
C PHE A 171 23.73 8.96 -1.93
N GLY A 172 24.31 9.32 -0.79
CA GLY A 172 25.38 10.32 -0.70
C GLY A 172 25.10 11.44 0.30
N ALA A 173 25.92 12.49 0.24
CA ALA A 173 25.73 13.66 1.09
C ALA A 173 24.46 14.41 0.68
N PRO A 174 23.59 14.82 1.62
CA PRO A 174 22.46 15.66 1.30
C PRO A 174 22.96 16.96 0.66
N LEU A 175 22.31 17.37 -0.43
CA LEU A 175 22.51 18.70 -1.00
C LEU A 175 22.18 19.72 0.12
N GLN A 176 23.14 20.60 0.41
CA GLN A 176 22.99 21.66 1.41
C GLN A 176 21.98 22.72 0.95
#